data_AF-A0ABC8SXR1-F1
#
_entry.id   AF-A0ABC8SXR1-F1
#
_cell.length_a   1.000
_cell.length_b   1.000
_cell.length_c   1.000
_cell.angle_alpha   90.00
_cell.angle_beta   90.00
_cell.angle_gamma   90.00
#
_symmetry.space_group_name_H-M   'P 1'
#
loop_
_entity.id
_entity.type
_entity.pdbx_description
1 polymer ?
#
loop_
_entity_poly.entity_id
_entity_poly.type
_entity_poly.pdbx_seq_one_letter_code
_entity_poly.pdbx_strand_id
1 'polypeptide(L)' 'MCSDCAKALRLQSNKCPICRQPIEELIEIKVNVDQ' A
#
# COMPACT_ATOMS: atom_id res chain seq x y z
N MET A 1 -2.13 -9.09 -0.31
CA MET A 1 -0.72 -8.64 -0.20
C MET A 1 -0.42 -8.42 1.27
N CYS A 2 0.66 -9.00 1.79
CA CYS A 2 1.01 -8.85 3.21
C CYS A 2 1.41 -7.39 3.53
N SER A 3 1.33 -6.96 4.81
CA SER A 3 1.70 -5.58 5.20
C SER A 3 3.13 -5.25 4.79
N ASP A 4 4.08 -6.16 4.98
CA ASP A 4 5.48 -5.96 4.63
C ASP A 4 5.70 -5.87 3.11
N CYS A 5 4.98 -6.71 2.36
CA CYS A 5 4.95 -6.72 0.91
C CYS A 5 4.46 -5.36 0.37
N ALA A 6 3.45 -4.75 1.01
CA ALA A 6 2.91 -3.44 0.64
C ALA A 6 3.87 -2.30 0.96
N LYS A 7 4.52 -2.34 2.13
CA LYS A 7 5.51 -1.32 2.56
C LYS A 7 6.71 -1.29 1.61
N ALA A 8 7.22 -2.45 1.20
CA ALA A 8 8.34 -2.56 0.28
C ALA A 8 8.05 -1.90 -1.09
N LEU A 9 6.84 -2.07 -1.64
CA LEU A 9 6.45 -1.45 -2.90
C LEU A 9 6.39 0.09 -2.82
N ARG A 10 6.01 0.66 -1.67
CA ARG A 10 6.02 2.11 -1.48
C ARG A 10 7.42 2.71 -1.50
N LEU A 11 8.39 2.02 -0.91
CA LEU A 11 9.80 2.43 -0.94
C LEU A 11 10.37 2.47 -2.36
N GLN A 12 9.89 1.58 -3.24
CA GLN A 12 10.37 1.52 -4.62
C GLN A 12 9.68 2.51 -5.56
N SER A 13 8.44 2.91 -5.27
CA SER A 13 7.70 3.89 -6.07
C SER A 13 6.67 4.61 -5.23
N ASN A 14 6.72 5.96 -5.24
CA ASN A 14 5.68 6.81 -4.67
C ASN A 14 4.51 7.06 -5.63
N LYS A 15 4.44 6.33 -6.75
CA LYS A 15 3.37 6.45 -7.75
C LYS A 15 2.40 5.28 -7.68
N CYS A 16 1.12 5.57 -7.85
CA CYS A 16 0.06 4.58 -7.94
C CYS A 16 0.32 3.63 -9.14
N PRO A 17 0.35 2.30 -8.94
CA PRO A 17 0.64 1.35 -10.01
C PRO A 17 -0.47 1.29 -11.07
N ILE A 18 -1.67 1.78 -10.78
CA ILE A 18 -2.82 1.78 -11.70
C ILE A 18 -2.81 3.04 -12.58
N CYS A 19 -2.72 4.24 -11.97
CA CYS A 19 -2.84 5.51 -12.69
C CYS A 19 -1.52 6.28 -12.87
N ARG A 20 -0.40 5.81 -12.29
CA ARG A 20 0.94 6.45 -12.34
C ARG A 20 1.03 7.86 -11.74
N GLN A 21 0.01 8.29 -10.98
CA GLN A 21 0.04 9.55 -10.25
C GLN A 21 0.76 9.39 -8.90
N PRO A 22 1.36 10.46 -8.34
CA PRO A 22 1.89 10.45 -6.98
C PRO A 22 0.81 10.04 -5.98
N ILE A 23 1.19 9.21 -5.00
CA ILE A 23 0.32 8.84 -3.89
C ILE A 23 0.37 9.98 -2.87
N GLU A 24 -0.76 10.62 -2.60
CA GLU A 24 -0.87 11.73 -1.64
C GLU A 24 -0.82 11.22 -0.19
N GLU A 25 -1.59 10.18 0.11
CA GLU A 25 -1.66 9.55 1.43
C GLU A 25 -1.87 8.03 1.27
N LEU A 26 -1.41 7.23 2.23
CA LEU A 26 -1.85 5.83 2.31
C LEU A 26 -2.61 5.57 3.60
N ILE A 27 -3.62 4.76 3.45
CA ILE A 27 -4.47 4.29 4.52
C ILE A 27 -4.09 2.85 4.80
N GLU A 28 -3.77 2.54 6.05
CA GLU A 28 -3.61 1.16 6.50
C GLU A 28 -4.99 0.61 6.86
N ILE A 29 -5.43 -0.41 6.10
CA ILE A 29 -6.67 -1.11 6.40
C ILE A 29 -6.30 -2.26 7.35
N LYS A 30 -6.75 -2.15 8.61
CA LYS A 30 -6.64 -3.25 9.56
C LYS A 30 -7.67 -4.32 9.18
N VAL A 31 -7.18 -5.47 8.75
CA VAL A 31 -8.03 -6.64 8.52
C VAL A 31 -8.13 -7.35 9.87
N ASN A 32 -9.31 -7.35 10.48
CA ASN A 32 -9.55 -8.16 11.67
C ASN A 32 -9.61 -9.61 11.23
N VAL A 33 -8.60 -10.39 11.60
CA VAL A 33 -8.61 -11.85 11.48
C VAL A 33 -9.35 -12.40 12.70
N ASP A 34 -10.67 -12.22 12.73
CA ASP A 34 -11.55 -12.84 13.71
C ASP A 34 -12.76 -13.44 12.99
N GLN A 35 -12.55 -14.61 12.38
CA GLN A 35 -13.29 -15.89 12.51
C GLN A 35 -12.96 -16.83 11.37
#